data_AF-A0A7V6HDQ9-F1
#
_entry.id   AF-A0A7V6HDQ9-F1
#
_cell.length_a   1.000
_cell.length_b   1.000
_cell.length_c   1.000
_cell.angle_alpha   90.00
_cell.angle_beta   90.00
_cell.angle_gamma   90.00
#
_symmetry.space_group_name_H-M   'P 1'
#
loop_
_entity.id
_entity.type
_entity.pdbx_description
1 polymer ?
#
loop_
_entity_poly.entity_id
_entity_poly.type
_entity_poly.pdbx_seq_one_letter_code
_entity_poly.pdbx_strand_id
1 'polypeptide(L)'
;MKRVSGTDRSTLMRFAVVAALAVILVLLTFVLGTRKQVAIYGEQLDAVNRFERMVSRLKQHRADMAIPLDSEDYLETGLIGESYTPLTTTVGDAGAKRTASTRDMAALVVRLLSEAGARSGDIVAANLSGSFPGLNLAFLAACQTLDLKPVYTVSASASMYGANIPGFSFPDMVLFLHDAGYLDELPQSVSIGGD
;
A
#
# COMPACT_ATOMS: atom_id res chain seq x y z
N MET A 1 34.26 43.04 -34.07
CA MET A 1 33.73 41.93 -33.25
C MET A 1 34.16 42.15 -31.80
N LYS A 2 33.20 42.28 -30.87
CA LYS A 2 33.45 42.59 -29.44
C LYS A 2 34.27 41.47 -28.79
N ARG A 3 35.41 41.81 -28.17
CA ARG A 3 36.19 40.91 -27.31
C ARG A 3 35.34 40.56 -26.09
N VAL A 4 35.04 39.28 -25.92
CA VAL A 4 34.49 38.73 -24.68
C VAL A 4 35.54 38.94 -23.59
N SER A 5 35.23 39.74 -22.57
CA SER A 5 36.14 39.98 -21.45
C SER A 5 36.38 38.66 -20.73
N GLY A 6 37.64 38.20 -20.70
CA GLY A 6 38.04 37.04 -19.92
C GLY A 6 37.61 37.22 -18.46
N THR A 7 36.97 36.19 -17.91
CA THR A 7 36.47 36.20 -16.54
C THR A 7 37.62 36.53 -15.58
N ASP A 8 37.50 37.66 -14.88
CA ASP A 8 38.52 38.10 -13.93
C ASP A 8 38.75 37.01 -12.86
N ARG A 9 40.02 36.76 -12.49
CA ARG A 9 40.42 35.80 -11.46
C ARG A 9 39.71 36.08 -10.13
N SER A 10 39.39 37.36 -9.87
CA SER A 10 38.59 37.78 -8.71
C SER A 10 37.15 37.25 -8.77
N THR A 11 36.54 37.22 -9.96
CA THR A 11 35.19 36.70 -10.21
C THR A 11 35.14 35.18 -10.09
N LEU A 12 36.14 34.47 -10.64
CA LEU A 12 36.30 33.02 -10.46
C LEU A 12 36.46 32.64 -8.97
N MET A 13 37.24 33.41 -8.22
CA MET A 13 37.44 33.18 -6.78
C MET A 13 36.15 33.40 -5.98
N ARG A 14 35.35 34.42 -6.33
CA ARG A 14 34.03 34.66 -5.73
C ARG A 14 33.07 33.50 -6.00
N PHE A 15 33.03 32.98 -7.23
CA PHE A 15 32.22 31.80 -7.56
C PHE A 15 32.66 30.56 -6.79
N ALA A 16 33.97 30.32 -6.65
CA ALA A 16 34.49 29.19 -5.88
C ALA A 16 34.11 29.28 -4.39
N VAL A 17 34.19 30.48 -3.80
CA VAL A 17 33.79 30.71 -2.40
C VAL A 17 32.30 30.47 -2.21
N VAL A 18 31.45 30.98 -3.09
CA VAL A 18 29.99 30.77 -3.01
C VAL A 18 29.64 29.28 -3.17
N ALA A 19 30.28 28.57 -4.10
CA ALA A 19 30.08 27.14 -4.28
C ALA A 19 30.51 26.34 -3.04
N ALA A 20 31.67 26.67 -2.44
CA ALA A 20 32.13 26.03 -1.21
C ALA A 20 31.15 26.30 -0.05
N LEU A 21 30.64 27.52 0.08
CA LEU A 21 29.66 27.88 1.10
C LEU A 21 28.35 27.10 0.93
N ALA A 22 27.88 26.93 -0.31
CA ALA A 22 26.69 26.15 -0.62
C ALA A 22 26.87 24.66 -0.25
N VAL A 23 28.03 24.08 -0.58
CA VAL A 23 28.37 22.69 -0.21
C VAL A 23 28.42 22.52 1.31
N ILE A 24 29.05 23.47 2.02
CA ILE A 24 29.09 23.46 3.49
C ILE A 24 27.67 23.55 4.06
N LEU A 25 26.80 24.40 3.51
CA LEU A 25 25.42 24.52 3.98
C LEU A 25 24.63 23.22 3.80
N VAL A 26 24.80 22.53 2.66
CA VAL A 26 24.19 21.22 2.40
C VAL A 26 24.73 20.16 3.36
N LEU A 27 26.05 20.11 3.58
CA LEU A 27 26.64 19.18 4.54
C LEU A 27 26.14 19.45 5.96
N LEU A 28 26.01 20.71 6.35
CA LEU A 28 25.46 21.10 7.64
C LEU A 28 24.00 20.66 7.80
N THR A 29 23.15 20.76 6.78
CA THR A 29 21.78 20.22 6.86
C THR A 29 21.75 18.70 6.96
N PHE A 30 22.67 17.98 6.32
CA PHE A 30 22.77 16.53 6.48
C PHE A 30 23.27 16.10 7.86
N VAL A 31 24.22 16.83 8.45
CA VAL A 31 24.82 16.50 9.76
C VAL A 31 23.96 16.96 10.93
N LEU A 32 23.37 18.16 10.83
CA LEU A 32 22.53 18.75 11.88
C LEU A 32 21.05 18.38 11.73
N GLY A 33 20.65 17.83 10.58
CA GLY A 33 19.30 17.37 10.33
C GLY A 33 18.92 16.26 11.30
N THR A 34 18.11 16.59 12.30
CA THR A 34 17.54 15.60 13.21
C THR A 34 16.40 14.88 12.49
N ARG A 35 16.62 13.59 12.19
CA ARG A 35 15.51 12.72 11.77
C ARG A 35 14.72 12.37 13.02
N LYS A 36 13.60 13.06 13.25
CA LYS A 36 12.66 12.69 14.30
C LYS A 36 11.90 11.45 13.83
N GLN A 37 12.21 10.30 14.41
CA GLN A 37 11.43 9.09 14.19
C GLN A 37 9.98 9.38 14.62
N VAL A 38 9.02 9.16 13.73
CA VAL A 38 7.60 9.27 14.06
C VAL A 38 7.30 8.19 15.09
N ALA A 39 6.53 8.52 16.13
CA ALA A 39 6.27 7.61 17.25
C ALA A 39 5.71 6.24 16.81
N ILE A 40 4.95 6.21 15.71
CA ILE A 40 4.30 5.02 15.14
C ILE A 40 5.11 4.33 14.02
N TYR A 41 6.37 4.71 13.81
CA TYR A 41 7.14 4.23 12.66
C TYR A 41 7.38 2.71 12.70
N GLY A 42 7.54 2.14 13.89
CA GLY A 42 7.74 0.69 14.06
C GLY A 42 6.51 -0.09 13.60
N GLU A 43 5.34 0.30 14.08
CA GLU A 43 4.04 -0.29 13.74
C GLU A 43 3.75 -0.11 12.24
N GLN A 44 4.10 1.03 11.65
CA GLN A 44 3.97 1.23 10.20
C GLN A 44 4.81 0.24 9.42
N LEU A 45 6.07 0.01 9.82
CA LEU A 45 6.96 -0.93 9.16
C LEU A 45 6.50 -2.39 9.33
N ASP A 46 6.00 -2.74 10.52
CA ASP A 46 5.48 -4.08 10.79
C ASP A 46 4.22 -4.39 9.97
N ALA A 47 3.32 -3.42 9.84
CA ALA A 47 2.13 -3.56 9.00
C ALA A 47 2.50 -3.71 7.52
N VAL A 48 3.47 -2.94 7.04
CA VAL A 48 4.04 -3.08 5.69
C VAL A 48 4.59 -4.51 5.48
N ASN A 49 5.39 -5.03 6.41
CA ASN A 49 5.97 -6.36 6.30
C ASN A 49 4.90 -7.46 6.32
N ARG A 50 3.85 -7.31 7.14
CA ARG A 50 2.70 -8.24 7.15
C ARG A 50 1.95 -8.21 5.82
N PHE A 51 1.64 -7.01 5.32
CA PHE A 51 0.98 -6.82 4.05
C PHE A 51 1.75 -7.48 2.90
N GLU A 52 3.06 -7.22 2.78
CA GLU A 52 3.87 -7.79 1.70
C GLU A 52 3.91 -9.32 1.74
N ARG A 53 3.93 -9.92 2.94
CA ARG A 53 3.85 -11.37 3.11
C ARG A 53 2.51 -11.94 2.64
N MET A 54 1.39 -11.28 2.98
CA MET A 54 0.07 -11.67 2.49
C MET A 54 -0.02 -11.59 0.96
N VAL A 55 0.41 -10.46 0.39
CA VAL A 55 0.41 -10.24 -1.06
C VAL A 55 1.29 -11.25 -1.80
N SER A 56 2.50 -11.50 -1.29
CA SER A 56 3.40 -12.50 -1.86
C SER A 56 2.77 -13.89 -1.85
N ARG A 57 2.10 -14.28 -0.75
CA ARG A 57 1.44 -15.58 -0.65
C ARG A 57 0.22 -15.69 -1.58
N LEU A 58 -0.57 -14.63 -1.73
CA LEU A 58 -1.67 -14.57 -2.69
C LEU A 58 -1.19 -14.62 -4.14
N LYS A 59 -0.11 -13.90 -4.48
CA LYS A 59 0.51 -13.97 -5.81
C LYS A 59 0.91 -15.41 -6.16
N GLN A 60 1.54 -16.11 -5.21
CA GLN A 60 1.90 -17.51 -5.42
C GLN A 60 0.66 -18.40 -5.56
N HIS A 61 -0.36 -18.22 -4.72
CA HIS A 61 -1.60 -18.99 -4.83
C HIS A 61 -2.29 -18.81 -6.17
N ARG A 62 -2.37 -17.57 -6.66
CA ARG A 62 -2.91 -17.24 -7.98
C ARG A 62 -2.15 -17.97 -9.09
N ALA A 63 -0.82 -18.02 -8.99
CA ALA A 63 0.01 -18.76 -9.94
C ALA A 63 -0.21 -20.29 -9.85
N ASP A 64 -0.36 -20.84 -8.64
CA ASP A 64 -0.67 -22.26 -8.42
C ASP A 64 -2.02 -22.65 -9.04
N MET A 65 -2.97 -21.71 -9.10
CA MET A 65 -4.26 -21.86 -9.78
C MET A 65 -4.20 -21.64 -11.30
N ALA A 66 -3.01 -21.38 -11.86
CA ALA A 66 -2.79 -21.03 -13.26
C ALA A 66 -3.60 -19.80 -13.74
N ILE A 67 -3.90 -18.87 -12.84
CA ILE A 67 -4.58 -17.61 -13.17
C ILE A 67 -3.51 -16.59 -13.60
N PRO A 68 -3.48 -16.12 -14.86
CA PRO A 68 -2.49 -15.17 -15.33
C PRO A 68 -2.65 -13.80 -14.65
N LEU A 69 -1.56 -13.03 -14.60
CA LEU A 69 -1.63 -11.62 -14.20
C LEU A 69 -2.24 -10.80 -15.33
N ASP A 70 -3.10 -9.84 -14.98
CA ASP A 70 -3.64 -8.88 -15.94
C ASP A 70 -2.52 -7.93 -16.39
N SER A 71 -2.57 -7.46 -17.64
CA SER A 71 -1.63 -6.47 -18.17
C SER A 71 -1.57 -5.18 -17.34
N GLU A 72 -2.65 -4.84 -16.63
CA GLU A 72 -2.74 -3.68 -15.76
C GLU A 72 -2.03 -3.87 -14.40
N ASP A 73 -1.55 -5.07 -14.06
CA ASP A 73 -0.78 -5.34 -12.84
C ASP A 73 0.71 -5.07 -13.03
N TYR A 74 1.08 -3.81 -13.28
CA TYR A 74 2.47 -3.41 -13.60
C TYR A 74 3.48 -3.74 -12.48
N LEU A 75 3.00 -3.81 -11.24
CA LEU A 75 3.81 -4.11 -10.06
C LEU A 75 3.78 -5.60 -9.71
N GLU A 76 3.10 -6.40 -10.54
CA GLU A 76 2.89 -7.84 -10.38
C GLU A 76 2.47 -8.22 -8.96
N THR A 77 1.51 -7.48 -8.40
CA THR A 77 1.02 -7.71 -7.04
C THR A 77 0.23 -9.01 -6.93
N GLY A 78 -0.39 -9.45 -8.02
CA GLY A 78 -1.37 -10.54 -8.02
C GLY A 78 -2.76 -10.12 -7.54
N LEU A 79 -2.95 -8.84 -7.17
CA LEU A 79 -4.21 -8.33 -6.61
C LEU A 79 -5.11 -7.66 -7.65
N ILE A 80 -4.57 -7.30 -8.81
CA ILE A 80 -5.34 -6.66 -9.87
C ILE A 80 -6.14 -7.72 -10.62
N GLY A 81 -7.46 -7.58 -10.61
CA GLY A 81 -8.37 -8.45 -11.33
C GLY A 81 -8.46 -8.12 -12.82
N GLU A 82 -9.52 -8.61 -13.46
CA GLU A 82 -9.72 -8.43 -14.89
C GLU A 82 -10.62 -7.22 -15.19
N SER A 83 -10.55 -6.75 -16.43
CA SER A 83 -11.47 -5.71 -16.92
C SER A 83 -12.94 -6.13 -16.84
N TYR A 84 -13.27 -7.42 -17.03
CA TYR A 84 -14.64 -7.91 -16.92
C TYR A 84 -14.71 -9.41 -16.60
N THR A 85 -15.53 -9.77 -15.63
CA THR A 85 -15.87 -11.16 -15.28
C THR A 85 -17.34 -11.23 -14.83
N PRO A 86 -17.92 -12.42 -14.56
CA PRO A 86 -19.25 -12.54 -13.94
C PRO A 86 -19.38 -11.92 -12.54
N LEU A 87 -18.26 -11.61 -11.87
CA LEU A 87 -18.26 -10.92 -10.57
C LEU A 87 -18.07 -9.40 -10.71
N THR A 88 -17.96 -8.88 -11.93
CA THR A 88 -17.83 -7.43 -12.16
C THR A 88 -19.17 -6.73 -11.94
N THR A 89 -19.21 -5.76 -11.04
CA THR A 89 -20.43 -4.96 -10.76
C THR A 89 -20.45 -3.64 -11.52
N THR A 90 -19.31 -2.96 -11.57
CA THR A 90 -19.21 -1.58 -12.06
C THR A 90 -17.94 -1.32 -12.83
N VAL A 91 -17.99 -0.25 -13.62
CA VAL A 91 -16.80 0.34 -14.25
C VAL A 91 -15.82 0.79 -13.15
N GLY A 92 -14.55 0.46 -13.34
CA GLY A 92 -13.49 0.78 -12.39
C GLY A 92 -12.23 1.25 -13.10
N ASP A 93 -11.41 2.00 -12.36
CA ASP A 93 -10.09 2.47 -12.82
C ASP A 93 -8.99 1.57 -12.27
N ALA A 94 -8.18 0.99 -13.16
CA ALA A 94 -7.06 0.14 -12.78
C ALA A 94 -5.98 0.93 -12.00
N GLY A 95 -5.79 2.22 -12.30
CA GLY A 95 -4.85 3.10 -11.60
C GLY A 95 -5.17 3.24 -10.11
N ALA A 96 -6.44 3.40 -9.77
CA ALA A 96 -6.92 3.42 -8.39
C ALA A 96 -6.64 2.09 -7.67
N LYS A 97 -6.75 0.96 -8.38
CA LYS A 97 -6.52 -0.37 -7.80
C LYS A 97 -5.06 -0.60 -7.52
N ARG A 98 -4.18 -0.20 -8.45
CA ARG A 98 -2.72 -0.18 -8.26
C ARG A 98 -2.33 0.69 -7.07
N THR A 99 -2.88 1.90 -6.97
CA THR A 99 -2.60 2.83 -5.85
C THR A 99 -2.99 2.20 -4.51
N ALA A 100 -4.17 1.57 -4.46
CA ALA A 100 -4.67 0.89 -3.27
C ALA A 100 -3.92 -0.41 -2.91
N SER A 101 -3.12 -0.93 -3.83
CA SER A 101 -2.37 -2.19 -3.65
C SER A 101 -0.88 -1.97 -3.34
N THR A 102 -0.48 -0.72 -3.08
CA THR A 102 0.90 -0.40 -2.68
C THR A 102 1.16 -0.80 -1.23
N ARG A 103 2.42 -1.18 -0.93
CA ARG A 103 2.84 -1.52 0.44
C ARG A 103 2.61 -0.38 1.44
N ASP A 104 2.75 0.86 1.00
CA ASP A 104 2.58 2.06 1.82
C ASP A 104 1.14 2.24 2.30
N MET A 105 0.18 1.59 1.66
CA MET A 105 -1.21 1.59 2.10
C MET A 105 -1.34 1.01 3.52
N ALA A 106 -0.57 -0.02 3.88
CA ALA A 106 -0.59 -0.59 5.23
C ALA A 106 -0.07 0.41 6.28
N ALA A 107 1.02 1.12 5.97
CA ALA A 107 1.55 2.17 6.84
C ALA A 107 0.58 3.35 6.98
N LEU A 108 -0.14 3.69 5.91
CA LEU A 108 -1.18 4.72 5.93
C LEU A 108 -2.34 4.31 6.83
N VAL A 109 -2.84 3.07 6.72
CA VAL A 109 -3.96 2.61 7.54
C VAL A 109 -3.59 2.55 9.03
N VAL A 110 -2.37 2.10 9.38
CA VAL A 110 -1.86 2.19 10.77
C VAL A 110 -1.94 3.61 11.30
N ARG A 111 -1.48 4.58 10.51
CA ARG A 111 -1.52 5.99 10.88
C ARG A 111 -2.94 6.48 11.08
N LEU A 112 -3.86 6.17 10.15
CA LEU A 112 -5.25 6.60 10.22
C LEU A 112 -5.97 6.01 11.45
N LEU A 113 -5.75 4.73 11.75
CA LEU A 113 -6.32 4.08 12.94
C LEU A 113 -5.75 4.70 14.23
N SER A 114 -4.45 4.98 14.25
CA SER A 114 -3.79 5.63 15.40
C SER A 114 -4.29 7.06 15.60
N GLU A 115 -4.45 7.84 14.51
CA GLU A 115 -5.00 9.20 14.55
C GLU A 115 -6.48 9.22 14.95
N ALA A 116 -7.24 8.16 14.61
CA ALA A 116 -8.60 7.95 15.11
C ALA A 116 -8.67 7.55 16.59
N GLY A 117 -7.52 7.29 17.23
CA GLY A 117 -7.42 6.97 18.65
C GLY A 117 -7.63 5.50 18.99
N ALA A 118 -7.55 4.59 18.01
CA ALA A 118 -7.64 3.15 18.23
C ALA A 118 -6.48 2.66 19.12
N ARG A 119 -6.78 1.74 20.04
CA ARG A 119 -5.83 1.17 21.00
C ARG A 119 -5.87 -0.35 20.91
N SER A 120 -4.76 -0.99 21.26
CA SER A 120 -4.69 -2.46 21.39
C SER A 120 -5.87 -2.98 22.23
N GLY A 121 -6.49 -4.05 21.74
CA GLY A 121 -7.69 -4.67 22.28
C GLY A 121 -9.02 -4.10 21.78
N ASP A 122 -9.02 -2.92 21.13
CA ASP A 122 -10.24 -2.29 20.62
C ASP A 122 -10.86 -3.09 19.47
N ILE A 123 -12.19 -3.01 19.36
CA ILE A 123 -12.95 -3.58 18.25
C ILE A 123 -13.05 -2.53 17.15
N VAL A 124 -12.72 -2.92 15.91
CA VAL A 124 -12.89 -2.07 14.73
C VAL A 124 -13.83 -2.75 13.75
N ALA A 125 -14.97 -2.10 13.46
CA ALA A 125 -15.92 -2.60 12.50
C ALA A 125 -15.60 -2.09 11.09
N ALA A 126 -15.66 -2.96 10.07
CA ALA A 126 -15.40 -2.58 8.69
C ALA A 126 -16.32 -3.30 7.69
N ASN A 127 -16.69 -2.60 6.63
CA ASN A 127 -17.28 -3.23 5.44
C ASN A 127 -16.28 -3.10 4.29
N LEU A 128 -15.75 -4.24 3.85
CA LEU A 128 -14.64 -4.34 2.92
C LEU A 128 -15.16 -4.68 1.52
N SER A 129 -15.16 -3.68 0.65
CA SER A 129 -15.55 -3.86 -0.75
C SER A 129 -14.53 -4.71 -1.51
N GLY A 130 -15.01 -5.66 -2.32
CA GLY A 130 -14.15 -6.46 -3.21
C GLY A 130 -13.43 -5.61 -4.26
N SER A 131 -13.87 -4.36 -4.49
CA SER A 131 -13.27 -3.42 -5.44
C SER A 131 -11.87 -2.95 -5.07
N PHE A 132 -11.42 -3.13 -3.82
CA PHE A 132 -10.11 -2.66 -3.35
C PHE A 132 -9.41 -3.72 -2.47
N PRO A 133 -9.03 -4.89 -3.03
CA PRO A 133 -8.43 -5.97 -2.26
C PRO A 133 -7.14 -5.55 -1.55
N GLY A 134 -6.30 -4.71 -2.18
CA GLY A 134 -5.10 -4.18 -1.55
C GLY A 134 -5.38 -3.33 -0.30
N LEU A 135 -6.38 -2.44 -0.34
CA LEU A 135 -6.76 -1.64 0.83
C LEU A 135 -7.33 -2.52 1.95
N ASN A 136 -8.11 -3.53 1.59
CA ASN A 136 -8.66 -4.47 2.57
C ASN A 136 -7.55 -5.25 3.29
N LEU A 137 -6.57 -5.76 2.56
CA LEU A 137 -5.41 -6.44 3.14
C LEU A 137 -4.57 -5.50 4.00
N ALA A 138 -4.38 -4.25 3.55
CA ALA A 138 -3.69 -3.23 4.32
C ALA A 138 -4.41 -2.94 5.67
N PHE A 139 -5.74 -2.90 5.66
CA PHE A 139 -6.55 -2.76 6.86
C PHE A 139 -6.39 -3.95 7.82
N LEU A 140 -6.48 -5.19 7.32
CA LEU A 140 -6.31 -6.39 8.14
C LEU A 140 -4.90 -6.49 8.73
N ALA A 141 -3.87 -6.21 7.93
CA ALA A 141 -2.49 -6.16 8.37
C ALA A 141 -2.26 -5.09 9.45
N ALA A 142 -2.86 -3.91 9.29
CA ALA A 142 -2.80 -2.84 10.29
C ALA A 142 -3.50 -3.24 11.60
N CYS A 143 -4.68 -3.87 11.52
CA CYS A 143 -5.39 -4.36 12.70
C CYS A 143 -4.55 -5.37 13.50
N GLN A 144 -3.97 -6.39 12.84
CA GLN A 144 -3.08 -7.34 13.52
C GLN A 144 -1.82 -6.69 14.10
N THR A 145 -1.31 -5.64 13.45
CA THR A 145 -0.11 -4.93 13.94
C THR A 145 -0.40 -4.12 15.20
N LEU A 146 -1.57 -3.50 15.24
CA LEU A 146 -2.03 -2.68 16.36
C LEU A 146 -2.77 -3.50 17.44
N ASP A 147 -2.82 -4.82 17.30
CA ASP A 147 -3.56 -5.73 18.19
C ASP A 147 -5.05 -5.32 18.33
N LEU A 148 -5.66 -4.93 17.20
CA LEU A 148 -7.08 -4.60 17.11
C LEU A 148 -7.89 -5.84 16.73
N LYS A 149 -9.16 -5.85 17.10
CA LYS A 149 -10.12 -6.93 16.80
C LYS A 149 -11.02 -6.52 15.64
N PRO A 150 -10.69 -6.87 14.39
CA PRO A 150 -11.53 -6.51 13.26
C PRO A 150 -12.82 -7.35 13.26
N VAL A 151 -13.96 -6.68 13.16
CA VAL A 151 -15.27 -7.31 12.96
C VAL A 151 -15.77 -6.82 11.60
N TYR A 152 -15.66 -7.68 10.57
CA TYR A 152 -15.78 -7.19 9.21
C TYR A 152 -16.67 -8.05 8.31
N THR A 153 -17.34 -7.36 7.38
CA THR A 153 -18.07 -7.95 6.26
C THR A 153 -17.24 -7.76 5.00
N VAL A 154 -17.27 -8.74 4.10
CA VAL A 154 -16.63 -8.64 2.77
C VAL A 154 -17.67 -8.73 1.65
N SER A 155 -17.38 -8.12 0.51
CA SER A 155 -18.15 -8.30 -0.72
C SER A 155 -17.55 -9.39 -1.60
N ALA A 156 -18.41 -10.30 -2.11
CA ALA A 156 -18.01 -11.35 -3.05
C ALA A 156 -17.77 -10.82 -4.47
N SER A 157 -18.45 -9.74 -4.86
CA SER A 157 -18.28 -9.08 -6.15
C SER A 157 -17.43 -7.81 -6.04
N ALA A 158 -16.98 -7.29 -7.19
CA ALA A 158 -16.08 -6.15 -7.26
C ALA A 158 -16.25 -5.33 -8.55
N SER A 159 -15.83 -4.06 -8.55
CA SER A 159 -15.67 -3.29 -9.78
C SER A 159 -14.61 -3.89 -10.70
N MET A 160 -14.50 -3.41 -11.94
CA MET A 160 -13.37 -3.73 -12.83
C MET A 160 -12.04 -3.64 -12.09
N TYR A 161 -11.15 -4.59 -12.36
CA TYR A 161 -9.81 -4.71 -11.78
C TYR A 161 -9.74 -4.93 -10.26
N GLY A 162 -10.88 -5.06 -9.57
CA GLY A 162 -10.93 -5.47 -8.16
C GLY A 162 -10.74 -6.97 -7.99
N ALA A 163 -11.15 -7.53 -6.86
CA ALA A 163 -11.15 -8.98 -6.63
C ALA A 163 -12.33 -9.67 -7.35
N ASN A 164 -12.39 -9.53 -8.67
CA ASN A 164 -13.49 -10.01 -9.51
C ASN A 164 -13.21 -11.35 -10.20
N ILE A 165 -12.13 -12.06 -9.89
CA ILE A 165 -11.83 -13.33 -10.57
C ILE A 165 -12.61 -14.47 -9.87
N PRO A 166 -13.45 -15.26 -10.58
CA PRO A 166 -14.13 -16.40 -9.97
C PRO A 166 -13.15 -17.41 -9.36
N GLY A 167 -13.40 -17.82 -8.11
CA GLY A 167 -12.50 -18.70 -7.35
C GLY A 167 -11.28 -17.99 -6.76
N PHE A 168 -11.11 -16.69 -7.04
CA PHE A 168 -10.08 -15.82 -6.47
C PHE A 168 -10.69 -14.45 -6.12
N SER A 169 -11.92 -14.47 -5.58
CA SER A 169 -12.60 -13.29 -5.04
C SER A 169 -12.00 -12.88 -3.70
N PHE A 170 -12.38 -11.72 -3.15
CA PHE A 170 -11.83 -11.30 -1.86
C PHE A 170 -12.16 -12.27 -0.71
N PRO A 171 -13.38 -12.84 -0.61
CA PRO A 171 -13.66 -13.94 0.31
C PRO A 171 -12.71 -15.14 0.15
N ASP A 172 -12.41 -15.54 -1.10
CA ASP A 172 -11.49 -16.66 -1.38
C ASP A 172 -10.07 -16.34 -0.90
N MET A 173 -9.59 -15.11 -1.17
CA MET A 173 -8.28 -14.62 -0.71
C MET A 173 -8.16 -14.65 0.81
N VAL A 174 -9.19 -14.19 1.53
CA VAL A 174 -9.19 -14.14 2.99
C VAL A 174 -9.23 -15.54 3.58
N LEU A 175 -10.07 -16.43 3.06
CA LEU A 175 -10.13 -17.84 3.49
C LEU A 175 -8.77 -18.50 3.32
N PHE A 176 -8.16 -18.37 2.15
CA PHE A 176 -6.84 -18.93 1.87
C PHE A 176 -5.76 -18.38 2.82
N LEU A 177 -5.73 -17.07 3.06
CA LEU A 177 -4.75 -16.45 3.96
C LEU A 177 -4.94 -16.88 5.41
N HIS A 178 -6.20 -17.01 5.86
CA HIS A 178 -6.53 -17.51 7.19
C HIS A 178 -6.05 -18.96 7.35
N ASP A 179 -6.38 -19.84 6.42
CA ASP A 179 -5.98 -21.25 6.46
C ASP A 179 -4.46 -21.44 6.39
N ALA A 180 -3.76 -20.50 5.73
CA ALA A 180 -2.31 -20.45 5.67
C ALA A 180 -1.65 -19.76 6.89
N GLY A 181 -2.42 -19.30 7.87
CA GLY A 181 -1.94 -18.70 9.12
C GLY A 181 -1.43 -17.25 8.99
N TYR A 182 -1.85 -16.52 7.95
CA TYR A 182 -1.50 -15.10 7.76
C TYR A 182 -2.53 -14.16 8.38
N LEU A 183 -3.79 -14.59 8.51
CA LEU A 183 -4.88 -13.85 9.12
C LEU A 183 -5.43 -14.62 10.32
N ASP A 184 -5.74 -13.91 11.40
CA ASP A 184 -6.25 -14.52 12.63
C ASP A 184 -7.78 -14.68 12.62
N GLU A 185 -8.49 -13.82 11.87
CA GLU A 185 -9.96 -13.71 11.90
C GLU A 185 -10.55 -13.82 10.50
N LEU A 186 -11.61 -14.62 10.36
CA LEU A 186 -12.47 -14.67 9.16
C LEU A 186 -13.51 -13.55 9.16
N PRO A 187 -14.08 -13.18 7.99
CA PRO A 187 -15.18 -12.23 7.94
C PRO A 187 -16.40 -12.77 8.69
N GLN A 188 -17.10 -11.89 9.39
CA GLN A 188 -18.36 -12.24 10.06
C GLN A 188 -19.48 -12.56 9.06
N SER A 189 -19.41 -11.97 7.87
CA SER A 189 -20.37 -12.21 6.81
C SER A 189 -19.78 -11.88 5.44
N VAL A 190 -20.37 -12.50 4.42
CA VAL A 190 -20.12 -12.19 3.02
C VAL A 190 -21.41 -11.63 2.43
N SER A 191 -21.31 -10.44 1.84
CA SER A 191 -22.38 -9.85 1.04
C SER A 191 -22.14 -10.12 -0.44
N ILE A 192 -23.18 -10.09 -1.26
CA ILE A 192 -23.04 -10.21 -2.72
C ILE A 192 -22.26 -9.01 -3.28
N GLY A 193 -22.35 -7.83 -2.66
CA GLY A 193 -21.89 -6.57 -3.25
C GLY A 193 -22.85 -6.04 -4.31
N GLY A 194 -22.37 -5.16 -5.18
CA GLY A 194 -23.18 -4.49 -6.20
C GLY A 194 -23.25 -2.99 -6.03
N ASP A 195 -24.07 -2.38 -6.88
CA ASP A 195 -24.49 -0.97 -6.81
C ASP A 195 -25.95 -0.86 -6.34
#